data_AF-A0A413U8W1-F1
#
_entry.id   AF-A0A413U8W1-F1
#
_cell.length_a   1.000
_cell.length_b   1.000
_cell.length_c   1.000
_cell.angle_alpha   90.00
_cell.angle_beta   90.00
_cell.angle_gamma   90.00
#
_symmetry.space_group_name_H-M   'P 1'
#
loop_
_entity.id
_entity.type
_entity.pdbx_description
1 polymer ?
#
loop_
_entity_poly.entity_id
_entity_poly.type
_entity_poly.pdbx_seq_one_letter_code
_entity_poly.pdbx_strand_id
1 'polypeptide(L)'
;MEFSRIGEHTIKCVISEEEIYDLGYTMDEIMSNGERTQEFMNQIFDMASEEFGTDFNSGIKTVRADFLADHTLSLTFSEHPATEGMMEHLKDIVNGLLNSLPAETAANEKNKKGRTTAKKQDMVSVVMFIFEKFDVAVRFAKMIKGLPMPFSQLFKFEGEYFMSMDLSGYDEHELEKMSVIADEYADDIIAGADKRAFLMEHAKVILDDKAIESLAQL
;
A
#
# COMPACT_ATOMS: atom_id res chain seq x y z
N MET A 1 12.84 4.14 20.57
CA MET A 1 11.76 4.39 19.64
C MET A 1 12.11 5.70 18.98
N GLU A 2 11.99 5.78 17.66
CA GLU A 2 12.36 6.97 16.91
C GLU A 2 11.19 7.41 16.03
N PHE A 3 10.74 8.65 16.22
CA PHE A 3 9.76 9.26 15.36
C PHE A 3 10.41 10.18 14.33
N SER A 4 9.90 10.13 13.10
CA SER A 4 10.33 10.96 11.99
C SER A 4 9.11 11.48 11.25
N ARG A 5 9.00 12.80 11.10
CA ARG A 5 7.97 13.40 10.26
C ARG A 5 8.38 13.29 8.79
N ILE A 6 7.62 12.55 8.00
CA ILE A 6 7.92 12.31 6.57
C ILE A 6 7.06 13.21 5.67
N GLY A 7 5.88 13.61 6.13
CA GLY A 7 4.98 14.52 5.42
C GLY A 7 4.29 15.51 6.34
N GLU A 8 3.43 16.37 5.77
CA GLU A 8 2.62 17.31 6.55
C GLU A 8 1.66 16.57 7.47
N HIS A 9 1.06 15.47 6.99
CA HIS A 9 0.15 14.61 7.75
C HIS A 9 0.65 13.16 7.92
N THR A 10 1.95 12.93 7.69
CA THR A 10 2.54 11.58 7.67
C THR A 10 3.72 11.48 8.62
N ILE A 11 3.62 10.58 9.60
CA ILE A 11 4.64 10.29 10.60
C ILE A 11 5.10 8.84 10.45
N LYS A 12 6.40 8.63 10.50
CA LYS A 12 7.01 7.32 10.63
C LYS A 12 7.53 7.13 12.05
N CYS A 13 7.27 5.98 12.63
CA CYS A 13 7.82 5.51 13.89
C CYS A 13 8.60 4.23 13.63
N VAL A 14 9.83 4.17 14.14
CA VAL A 14 10.66 2.96 14.11
C VAL A 14 10.84 2.49 15.55
N ILE A 15 10.45 1.24 15.81
CA ILE A 15 10.40 0.63 17.14
C ILE A 15 11.15 -0.69 17.09
N SER A 16 12.08 -0.90 18.02
CA SER A 16 12.78 -2.18 18.12
C SER A 16 11.95 -3.23 18.87
N GLU A 17 12.31 -4.50 18.74
CA GLU A 17 11.66 -5.59 19.49
C GLU A 17 11.76 -5.38 21.01
N GLU A 18 12.90 -4.93 21.53
CA GLU A 18 13.08 -4.66 22.97
C GLU A 18 12.09 -3.59 23.46
N GLU A 19 11.88 -2.54 22.67
CA GLU A 19 10.99 -1.44 23.03
C GLU A 19 9.52 -1.84 23.03
N ILE A 20 9.13 -2.75 22.12
CA ILE A 20 7.79 -3.34 22.10
C ILE A 20 7.53 -4.09 23.42
N TYR A 21 8.50 -4.89 23.88
CA TYR A 21 8.38 -5.59 25.16
C TYR A 21 8.35 -4.62 26.35
N ASP A 22 9.14 -3.55 26.33
CA ASP A 22 9.12 -2.51 27.36
C ASP A 22 7.77 -1.78 27.44
N LEU A 23 7.07 -1.65 26.32
CA LEU A 23 5.70 -1.13 26.24
C LEU A 23 4.64 -2.15 26.74
N GLY A 24 5.03 -3.39 27.03
CA GLY A 24 4.17 -4.44 27.57
C GLY A 24 3.46 -5.28 26.52
N TYR A 25 3.90 -5.24 25.26
CA TYR A 25 3.35 -6.02 24.15
C TYR A 25 4.34 -7.10 23.71
N THR A 26 3.83 -8.13 23.04
CA THR A 26 4.66 -9.18 22.43
C THR A 26 4.55 -9.12 20.91
N MET A 27 5.59 -9.57 20.20
CA MET A 27 5.59 -9.61 18.73
C MET A 27 4.40 -10.39 18.14
N ASP A 28 4.01 -11.51 18.76
CA ASP A 28 2.85 -12.29 18.32
C ASP A 28 1.53 -11.51 18.43
N GLU A 29 1.39 -10.69 19.47
CA GLU A 29 0.19 -9.88 19.68
C GLU A 29 0.05 -8.83 18.60
N ILE A 30 1.10 -8.05 18.33
CA ILE A 30 1.09 -6.99 17.30
C ILE A 30 1.05 -7.54 15.87
N MET A 31 1.55 -8.75 15.63
CA MET A 31 1.44 -9.41 14.33
C MET A 31 0.03 -9.93 14.04
N SER A 32 -0.81 -10.07 15.08
CA SER A 32 -2.20 -10.47 14.92
C SER A 32 -3.07 -9.25 14.56
N ASN A 33 -4.16 -9.42 13.80
CA ASN A 33 -5.15 -8.34 13.60
C ASN A 33 -6.14 -8.24 14.77
N GLY A 34 -5.65 -8.42 16.01
CA GLY A 34 -6.48 -8.43 17.23
C GLY A 34 -6.64 -7.07 17.90
N GLU A 35 -7.45 -7.03 18.95
CA GLU A 35 -7.68 -5.81 19.76
C GLU A 35 -6.37 -5.25 20.34
N ARG A 36 -5.43 -6.12 20.76
CA ARG A 36 -4.14 -5.71 21.32
C ARG A 36 -3.28 -4.94 20.31
N THR A 37 -3.36 -5.30 19.03
CA THR A 37 -2.64 -4.58 17.97
C THR A 37 -3.21 -3.20 17.78
N GLN A 38 -4.54 -3.06 17.82
CA GLN A 38 -5.16 -1.75 17.73
C GLN A 38 -4.80 -0.86 18.93
N GLU A 39 -4.80 -1.42 20.15
CA GLU A 39 -4.34 -0.72 21.36
C GLU A 39 -2.90 -0.24 21.21
N PHE A 40 -2.01 -1.11 20.76
CA PHE A 40 -0.62 -0.75 20.50
C PHE A 40 -0.50 0.38 19.47
N MET A 41 -1.15 0.25 18.31
CA MET A 41 -1.08 1.28 17.26
C MET A 41 -1.60 2.64 17.73
N ASN A 42 -2.72 2.65 18.48
CA ASN A 42 -3.27 3.87 19.06
C ASN A 42 -2.30 4.49 20.08
N GLN A 43 -1.66 3.66 20.92
CA GLN A 43 -0.68 4.14 21.89
C GLN A 43 0.54 4.76 21.22
N ILE A 44 1.10 4.13 20.17
CA ILE A 44 2.22 4.72 19.41
C ILE A 44 1.81 6.05 18.79
N PHE A 45 0.60 6.12 18.25
CA PHE A 45 0.08 7.34 17.64
C PHE A 45 -0.08 8.49 18.64
N ASP A 46 -0.62 8.22 19.83
CA ASP A 46 -0.77 9.22 20.88
C ASP A 46 0.60 9.77 21.32
N MET A 47 1.60 8.90 21.45
CA MET A 47 2.99 9.32 21.73
C MET A 47 3.56 10.18 20.60
N ALA A 48 3.30 9.83 19.33
CA ALA A 48 3.72 10.63 18.19
C ALA A 48 3.05 12.02 18.18
N SER A 49 1.76 12.06 18.49
CA SER A 49 0.96 13.30 18.55
C SER A 49 1.48 14.25 19.64
N GLU A 50 1.84 13.70 20.81
CA GLU A 50 2.44 14.46 21.91
C GLU A 50 3.83 14.99 21.53
N GLU A 51 4.66 14.19 20.86
CA GLU A 51 6.03 14.58 20.48
C GLU A 51 6.07 15.69 19.43
N PHE A 52 5.17 15.65 18.43
CA PHE A 52 5.10 16.68 17.40
C PHE A 52 4.14 17.84 17.72
N GLY A 53 3.38 17.75 18.82
CA GLY A 53 2.43 18.79 19.25
C GLY A 53 1.32 19.06 18.23
N THR A 54 0.94 18.04 17.45
CA THR A 54 -0.09 18.14 16.39
C THR A 54 -1.23 17.20 16.72
N ASP A 55 -2.46 17.74 16.74
CA ASP A 55 -3.66 16.99 17.10
C ASP A 55 -4.22 16.31 15.84
N PHE A 56 -3.75 15.09 15.56
CA PHE A 56 -4.12 14.32 14.37
C PHE A 56 -5.48 13.61 14.54
N ASN A 57 -6.50 14.33 15.00
CA ASN A 57 -7.79 13.78 15.44
C ASN A 57 -8.98 14.06 14.51
N SER A 58 -8.73 14.60 13.31
CA SER A 58 -9.81 15.07 12.44
C SER A 58 -9.99 14.27 11.14
N GLY A 59 -9.05 13.36 10.81
CA GLY A 59 -9.05 12.57 9.57
C GLY A 59 -9.21 11.05 9.72
N ILE A 60 -9.28 10.36 8.57
CA ILE A 60 -9.12 8.90 8.47
C ILE A 60 -7.65 8.59 8.75
N LYS A 61 -7.41 7.74 9.76
CA LYS A 61 -6.07 7.34 10.18
C LYS A 61 -5.72 6.01 9.52
N THR A 62 -4.83 6.05 8.53
CA THR A 62 -4.28 4.83 7.92
C THR A 62 -2.95 4.51 8.59
N VAL A 63 -2.80 3.26 9.03
CA VAL A 63 -1.57 2.78 9.67
C VAL A 63 -0.97 1.68 8.81
N ARG A 64 0.26 1.89 8.35
CA ARG A 64 1.06 0.87 7.68
C ARG A 64 2.12 0.35 8.64
N ALA A 65 2.23 -0.97 8.74
CA ALA A 65 3.28 -1.62 9.52
C ALA A 65 4.18 -2.43 8.58
N ASP A 66 5.47 -2.09 8.58
CA ASP A 66 6.52 -2.80 7.86
C ASP A 66 7.46 -3.47 8.88
N PHE A 67 7.60 -4.80 8.79
CA PHE A 67 8.54 -5.54 9.62
C PHE A 67 9.88 -5.65 8.89
N LEU A 68 10.93 -5.12 9.50
CA LEU A 68 12.29 -5.21 8.97
C LEU A 68 12.95 -6.53 9.37
N ALA A 69 13.97 -6.93 8.60
CA ALA A 69 14.68 -8.20 8.78
C ALA A 69 15.45 -8.31 10.12
N ASP A 70 15.60 -7.20 10.83
CA ASP A 70 16.27 -7.09 12.13
C ASP A 70 15.26 -7.04 13.31
N HIS A 71 14.04 -7.52 13.10
CA HIS A 71 12.94 -7.49 14.08
C HIS A 71 12.52 -6.06 14.50
N THR A 72 12.87 -5.06 13.70
CA THR A 72 12.40 -3.69 13.90
C THR A 72 11.05 -3.51 13.22
N LEU A 73 10.12 -2.87 13.92
CA LEU A 73 8.82 -2.50 13.41
C LEU A 73 8.84 -1.04 12.93
N SER A 74 8.50 -0.82 11.66
CA SER A 74 8.35 0.50 11.07
C SER A 74 6.87 0.78 10.87
N LEU A 75 6.32 1.69 11.66
CA LEU A 75 4.95 2.15 11.56
C LEU A 75 4.92 3.47 10.79
N THR A 76 4.05 3.57 9.80
CA THR A 76 3.76 4.83 9.11
C THR A 76 2.30 5.18 9.33
N PHE A 77 2.08 6.30 9.99
CA PHE A 77 0.78 6.88 10.25
C PHE A 77 0.55 8.00 9.25
N SER A 78 -0.56 7.95 8.54
CA SER A 78 -1.02 9.04 7.69
C SER A 78 -2.44 9.43 8.07
N GLU A 79 -2.64 10.73 8.32
CA GLU A 79 -3.95 11.33 8.53
C GLU A 79 -4.40 11.96 7.21
N HIS A 80 -5.54 11.50 6.69
CA HIS A 80 -6.17 12.12 5.54
C HIS A 80 -7.44 12.80 6.03
N PRO A 81 -7.69 14.10 5.76
CA PRO A 81 -8.94 14.70 6.17
C PRO A 81 -10.08 13.90 5.54
N ALA A 82 -11.15 13.63 6.29
CA ALA A 82 -12.26 12.76 5.86
C ALA A 82 -12.98 13.24 4.56
N THR A 83 -12.58 14.39 4.04
CA THR A 83 -13.04 15.04 2.81
C THR A 83 -12.06 14.94 1.64
N GLU A 84 -10.79 14.59 1.85
CA GLU A 84 -9.82 14.35 0.77
C GLU A 84 -9.84 12.86 0.43
N GLY A 85 -10.45 12.56 -0.72
CA GLY A 85 -10.70 11.20 -1.20
C GLY A 85 -9.43 10.40 -1.47
N MET A 86 -9.63 9.17 -1.92
CA MET A 86 -8.64 8.11 -2.19
C MET A 86 -7.39 8.52 -3.01
N MET A 87 -7.35 9.73 -3.55
CA MET A 87 -6.27 10.31 -4.36
C MET A 87 -5.00 10.61 -3.57
N GLU A 88 -5.12 11.16 -2.37
CA GLU A 88 -3.94 11.32 -1.52
C GLU A 88 -3.45 9.96 -1.03
N HIS A 89 -4.35 9.04 -0.67
CA HIS A 89 -3.97 7.70 -0.26
C HIS A 89 -3.22 6.96 -1.40
N LEU A 90 -3.67 7.09 -2.65
CA LEU A 90 -2.97 6.55 -3.82
C LEU A 90 -1.65 7.27 -4.10
N LYS A 91 -1.61 8.61 -4.05
CA LYS A 91 -0.37 9.38 -4.25
C LYS A 91 0.65 9.07 -3.15
N ASP A 92 0.24 8.88 -1.89
CA ASP A 92 1.11 8.48 -0.77
C ASP A 92 1.55 7.02 -0.86
N ILE A 93 0.67 6.12 -1.29
CA ILE A 93 1.05 4.75 -1.62
C ILE A 93 2.15 4.78 -2.68
N VAL A 94 1.96 5.50 -3.79
CA VAL A 94 2.94 5.57 -4.91
C VAL A 94 4.21 6.34 -4.52
N ASN A 95 4.10 7.43 -3.77
CA ASN A 95 5.23 8.27 -3.34
C ASN A 95 6.04 7.63 -2.22
N GLY A 96 5.40 6.98 -1.24
CA GLY A 96 6.10 6.21 -0.20
C GLY A 96 6.86 5.02 -0.78
N LEU A 97 6.36 4.48 -1.89
CA LEU A 97 6.99 3.45 -2.69
C LEU A 97 8.21 3.99 -3.47
N LEU A 98 8.12 5.19 -4.07
CA LEU A 98 9.25 5.87 -4.74
C LEU A 98 10.35 6.35 -3.78
N ASN A 99 10.00 6.80 -2.58
CA ASN A 99 10.93 7.30 -1.57
C ASN A 99 11.64 6.17 -0.78
N SER A 100 11.24 4.91 -0.98
CA SER A 100 11.94 3.74 -0.44
C SER A 100 13.16 3.33 -1.27
N LEU A 101 13.44 4.02 -2.38
CA LEU A 101 14.69 3.89 -3.12
C LEU A 101 15.83 4.56 -2.33
N PRO A 102 16.95 3.86 -2.05
CA PRO A 102 18.14 4.53 -1.54
C PRO A 102 18.56 5.60 -2.55
N ALA A 103 18.67 6.84 -2.11
CA ALA A 103 19.20 7.95 -2.88
C ALA A 103 20.72 7.80 -3.07
N GLU A 104 21.17 6.73 -3.72
CA GLU A 104 22.53 6.59 -4.23
C GLU A 104 22.52 5.87 -5.57
N THR A 105 22.61 6.64 -6.65
CA THR A 105 23.64 6.53 -7.71
C THR A 105 23.21 7.33 -8.96
N ALA A 106 23.03 8.64 -8.80
CA ALA A 106 23.11 9.56 -9.93
C ALA A 106 24.58 9.96 -10.18
N ALA A 107 25.40 9.01 -10.64
CA ALA A 107 26.64 9.30 -11.35
C ALA A 107 27.21 8.02 -12.00
N ASN A 108 27.04 7.89 -13.31
CA ASN A 108 28.13 7.81 -14.30
C ASN A 108 27.71 6.93 -15.48
N GLU A 109 27.57 7.56 -16.65
CA GLU A 109 27.39 6.86 -17.91
C GLU A 109 28.65 6.08 -18.32
N LYS A 110 28.42 4.99 -19.06
CA LYS A 110 29.23 4.37 -20.13
C LYS A 110 29.84 2.99 -19.84
N ASN A 111 29.34 2.06 -20.67
CA ASN A 111 30.06 1.05 -21.46
C ASN A 111 30.00 -0.43 -21.04
N LYS A 112 29.47 -1.22 -22.00
CA LYS A 112 29.79 -2.61 -22.38
C LYS A 112 29.30 -3.81 -21.54
N LYS A 113 28.33 -4.49 -22.15
CA LYS A 113 28.26 -5.94 -22.45
C LYS A 113 28.78 -6.92 -21.39
N GLY A 114 27.84 -7.70 -20.86
CA GLY A 114 28.03 -9.13 -20.67
C GLY A 114 27.59 -9.66 -19.31
N ARG A 115 26.60 -10.56 -19.36
CA ARG A 115 26.34 -11.67 -18.44
C ARG A 115 25.65 -11.34 -17.10
N THR A 116 24.44 -11.90 -16.97
CA THR A 116 23.79 -12.41 -15.75
C THR A 116 23.89 -11.51 -14.53
N THR A 117 22.91 -10.64 -14.37
CA THR A 117 22.60 -9.97 -13.11
C THR A 117 21.23 -10.40 -12.65
N ALA A 118 21.19 -10.90 -11.42
CA ALA A 118 20.01 -11.27 -10.68
C ALA A 118 18.92 -10.19 -10.78
N LYS A 119 17.67 -10.64 -10.92
CA LYS A 119 16.45 -9.84 -10.82
C LYS A 119 16.52 -8.98 -9.55
N LYS A 120 16.84 -7.70 -9.71
CA LYS A 120 16.89 -6.73 -8.63
C LYS A 120 16.21 -5.45 -9.11
N GLN A 121 14.94 -5.61 -9.52
CA GLN A 121 14.02 -4.51 -9.86
C GLN A 121 12.59 -5.07 -10.12
N ASP A 122 11.96 -5.67 -9.12
CA ASP A 122 10.53 -6.08 -9.19
C ASP A 122 9.71 -5.54 -7.99
N MET A 123 10.32 -4.65 -7.22
CA MET A 123 9.65 -3.80 -6.23
C MET A 123 9.36 -2.51 -7.01
N VAL A 124 8.14 -2.05 -7.26
CA VAL A 124 7.19 -1.56 -6.25
C VAL A 124 6.08 -0.73 -6.99
N SER A 125 5.10 -1.36 -7.64
CA SER A 125 3.95 -0.64 -8.24
C SER A 125 2.67 -1.48 -8.43
N VAL A 126 2.55 -2.60 -7.71
CA VAL A 126 1.31 -3.37 -7.75
C VAL A 126 0.35 -2.84 -6.70
N VAL A 127 -0.80 -2.37 -7.18
CA VAL A 127 -1.93 -1.91 -6.39
C VAL A 127 -3.06 -2.93 -6.53
N MET A 128 -3.77 -3.22 -5.44
CA MET A 128 -4.92 -4.10 -5.41
C MET A 128 -6.13 -3.31 -4.94
N PHE A 129 -7.14 -3.26 -5.80
CA PHE A 129 -8.45 -2.67 -5.49
C PHE A 129 -9.38 -3.77 -4.99
N ILE A 130 -10.00 -3.54 -3.84
CA ILE A 130 -10.84 -4.51 -3.14
C ILE A 130 -12.31 -4.17 -3.39
N PHE A 131 -13.11 -5.20 -3.65
CA PHE A 131 -14.54 -5.09 -3.87
C PHE A 131 -15.29 -6.19 -3.10
N GLU A 132 -16.34 -5.83 -2.36
CA GLU A 132 -17.24 -6.79 -1.71
C GLU A 132 -18.06 -7.58 -2.74
N LYS A 133 -18.38 -6.96 -3.88
CA LYS A 133 -19.29 -7.51 -4.90
C LYS A 133 -18.63 -7.56 -6.27
N PHE A 134 -18.74 -8.73 -6.91
CA PHE A 134 -18.25 -8.95 -8.27
C PHE A 134 -18.80 -7.94 -9.30
N ASP A 135 -20.08 -7.59 -9.20
CA ASP A 135 -20.72 -6.63 -10.12
C ASP A 135 -20.13 -5.22 -10.00
N VAL A 136 -19.55 -4.86 -8.86
CA VAL A 136 -18.84 -3.59 -8.66
C VAL A 136 -17.49 -3.64 -9.36
N ALA A 137 -16.73 -4.73 -9.20
CA ALA A 137 -15.48 -4.95 -9.92
C ALA A 137 -15.65 -4.92 -11.45
N VAL A 138 -16.77 -5.45 -11.97
CA VAL A 138 -17.12 -5.37 -13.40
C VAL A 138 -17.37 -3.92 -13.83
N ARG A 139 -18.12 -3.14 -13.05
CA ARG A 139 -18.38 -1.73 -13.36
C ARG A 139 -17.11 -0.90 -13.29
N PHE A 140 -16.28 -1.13 -12.29
CA PHE A 140 -14.95 -0.55 -12.18
C PHE A 140 -14.14 -0.79 -13.46
N ALA A 141 -14.00 -2.06 -13.88
CA ALA A 141 -13.27 -2.44 -15.09
C ALA A 141 -13.76 -1.72 -16.38
N LYS A 142 -15.07 -1.47 -16.49
CA LYS A 142 -15.65 -0.72 -17.62
C LYS A 142 -15.23 0.75 -17.62
N MET A 143 -15.11 1.37 -16.45
CA MET A 143 -14.75 2.77 -16.31
C MET A 143 -13.27 3.02 -16.64
N ILE A 144 -12.39 2.09 -16.30
CA ILE A 144 -10.94 2.22 -16.51
C ILE A 144 -10.49 1.99 -17.96
N LYS A 145 -11.35 1.49 -18.84
CA LYS A 145 -11.02 1.15 -20.23
C LYS A 145 -10.43 2.31 -21.05
N GLY A 146 -10.58 3.56 -20.58
CA GLY A 146 -10.00 4.76 -21.18
C GLY A 146 -8.57 5.09 -20.76
N LEU A 147 -7.97 4.32 -19.83
CA LEU A 147 -6.58 4.46 -19.38
C LEU A 147 -5.69 3.40 -20.07
N PRO A 148 -4.36 3.58 -20.09
CA PRO A 148 -3.44 2.54 -20.56
C PRO A 148 -3.66 1.26 -19.76
N MET A 149 -3.99 0.14 -20.41
CA MET A 149 -4.35 -1.08 -19.69
C MET A 149 -3.12 -1.74 -19.08
N PRO A 150 -3.01 -1.80 -17.74
CA PRO A 150 -1.90 -2.45 -17.09
C PRO A 150 -2.09 -3.96 -17.08
N PHE A 151 -1.02 -4.69 -16.77
CA PHE A 151 -1.16 -6.08 -16.38
C PHE A 151 -2.12 -6.17 -15.20
N SER A 152 -3.16 -7.00 -15.32
CA SER A 152 -4.23 -7.08 -14.33
C SER A 152 -4.71 -8.50 -14.08
N GLN A 153 -5.02 -8.80 -12.82
CA GLN A 153 -5.46 -10.10 -12.34
C GLN A 153 -6.60 -9.93 -11.33
N LEU A 154 -7.53 -10.88 -11.29
CA LEU A 154 -8.64 -10.88 -10.33
C LEU A 154 -8.57 -12.13 -9.46
N PHE A 155 -8.56 -11.91 -8.15
CA PHE A 155 -8.60 -12.95 -7.13
C PHE A 155 -9.88 -12.86 -6.31
N LYS A 156 -10.26 -13.97 -5.68
CA LYS A 156 -11.27 -14.02 -4.63
C LYS A 156 -10.70 -14.64 -3.37
N PHE A 157 -10.78 -13.91 -2.27
CA PHE A 157 -10.30 -14.31 -0.96
C PHE A 157 -11.30 -13.85 0.10
N GLU A 158 -11.60 -14.72 1.07
CA GLU A 158 -12.50 -14.43 2.21
C GLU A 158 -13.89 -13.83 1.88
N GLY A 159 -14.35 -13.95 0.63
CA GLY A 159 -15.64 -13.42 0.18
C GLY A 159 -15.53 -12.17 -0.69
N GLU A 160 -14.38 -11.50 -0.65
CA GLU A 160 -14.07 -10.27 -1.38
C GLU A 160 -13.29 -10.55 -2.67
N TYR A 161 -13.26 -9.54 -3.54
CA TYR A 161 -12.65 -9.59 -4.87
C TYR A 161 -11.48 -8.60 -4.92
N PHE A 162 -10.30 -9.10 -5.29
CA PHE A 162 -9.08 -8.31 -5.33
C PHE A 162 -8.63 -8.15 -6.78
N MET A 163 -8.71 -6.93 -7.32
CA MET A 163 -8.19 -6.58 -8.64
C MET A 163 -6.77 -6.05 -8.50
N SER A 164 -5.78 -6.89 -8.83
CA SER A 164 -4.37 -6.50 -8.88
C SER A 164 -4.08 -5.78 -10.19
N MET A 165 -3.38 -4.64 -10.13
CA MET A 165 -2.98 -3.82 -11.27
C MET A 165 -1.53 -3.33 -11.08
N ASP A 166 -0.73 -3.39 -12.14
CA ASP A 166 0.61 -2.78 -12.18
C ASP A 166 0.55 -1.34 -12.70
N LEU A 167 0.67 -0.36 -11.81
CA LEU A 167 0.57 1.06 -12.15
C LEU A 167 1.93 1.73 -12.42
N SER A 168 3.02 0.97 -12.55
CA SER A 168 4.39 1.51 -12.74
C SER A 168 4.54 2.41 -13.97
N GLY A 169 3.69 2.19 -14.98
CA GLY A 169 3.71 2.94 -16.24
C GLY A 169 2.80 4.16 -16.30
N TYR A 170 2.04 4.45 -15.24
CA TYR A 170 1.06 5.54 -15.24
C TYR A 170 1.72 6.89 -14.95
N ASP A 171 1.32 7.92 -15.68
CA ASP A 171 1.64 9.30 -15.33
C ASP A 171 0.71 9.87 -14.25
N GLU A 172 1.03 11.06 -13.73
CA GLU A 172 0.25 11.69 -12.67
C GLU A 172 -1.23 11.89 -13.03
N HIS A 173 -1.52 12.27 -14.28
CA HIS A 173 -2.88 12.53 -14.73
C HIS A 173 -3.68 11.23 -14.94
N GLU A 174 -3.00 10.15 -15.33
CA GLU A 174 -3.57 8.81 -15.38
C GLU A 174 -3.86 8.27 -13.97
N LEU A 175 -2.96 8.49 -13.02
CA LEU A 175 -3.17 8.15 -11.61
C LEU A 175 -4.33 8.94 -10.99
N GLU A 176 -4.47 10.22 -11.31
CA GLU A 176 -5.60 11.05 -10.84
C GLU A 176 -6.94 10.50 -11.33
N LYS A 177 -7.03 10.16 -12.62
CA LYS A 177 -8.24 9.53 -13.18
C LYS A 177 -8.53 8.17 -12.55
N MET A 178 -7.49 7.35 -12.36
CA MET A 178 -7.62 6.06 -11.69
C MET A 178 -8.15 6.26 -10.28
N SER A 179 -7.64 7.25 -9.56
CA SER A 179 -8.09 7.54 -8.21
C SER A 179 -9.55 7.93 -8.13
N VAL A 180 -10.03 8.80 -9.03
CA VAL A 180 -11.43 9.23 -9.02
C VAL A 180 -12.37 8.04 -9.25
N ILE A 181 -11.98 7.13 -10.15
CA ILE A 181 -12.73 5.91 -10.40
C ILE A 181 -12.64 4.98 -9.18
N ALA A 182 -11.46 4.83 -8.57
CA ALA A 182 -11.30 3.97 -7.41
C ALA A 182 -12.13 4.44 -6.21
N ASP A 183 -12.18 5.74 -5.95
CA ASP A 183 -12.99 6.35 -4.88
C ASP A 183 -14.51 6.06 -5.05
N GLU A 184 -14.99 5.92 -6.29
CA GLU A 184 -16.41 5.64 -6.57
C GLU A 184 -16.77 4.15 -6.45
N TYR A 185 -15.83 3.23 -6.72
CA TYR A 185 -16.13 1.81 -6.89
C TYR A 185 -15.38 0.88 -5.94
N ALA A 186 -14.16 1.19 -5.53
CA ALA A 186 -13.37 0.32 -4.67
C ALA A 186 -13.79 0.52 -3.21
N ASP A 187 -13.96 -0.59 -2.49
CA ASP A 187 -14.26 -0.56 -1.07
C ASP A 187 -12.99 -0.29 -0.24
N ASP A 188 -11.83 -0.75 -0.73
CA ASP A 188 -10.52 -0.45 -0.16
C ASP A 188 -9.39 -0.63 -1.20
N ILE A 189 -8.20 -0.11 -0.90
CA ILE A 189 -7.01 -0.22 -1.74
C ILE A 189 -5.80 -0.58 -0.88
N ILE A 190 -5.09 -1.61 -1.31
CA ILE A 190 -3.81 -2.01 -0.72
C ILE A 190 -2.74 -2.09 -1.80
N ALA A 191 -1.47 -1.97 -1.42
CA ALA A 191 -0.36 -2.09 -2.35
C ALA A 191 0.75 -2.95 -1.75
N GLY A 192 1.54 -3.56 -2.64
CA GLY A 192 2.73 -4.32 -2.24
C GLY A 192 2.81 -5.67 -2.92
N ALA A 193 4.03 -6.05 -3.28
CA ALA A 193 4.32 -7.34 -3.90
C ALA A 193 4.03 -8.51 -2.95
N ASP A 194 4.24 -8.33 -1.64
CA ASP A 194 4.05 -9.39 -0.64
C ASP A 194 2.59 -9.80 -0.51
N LYS A 195 1.67 -8.82 -0.47
CA LYS A 195 0.22 -9.08 -0.44
C LYS A 195 -0.25 -9.74 -1.73
N ARG A 196 0.26 -9.33 -2.89
CA ARG A 196 -0.02 -10.02 -4.15
C ARG A 196 0.50 -11.46 -4.14
N ALA A 197 1.71 -11.70 -3.66
CA ALA A 197 2.29 -13.04 -3.56
C ALA A 197 1.44 -13.93 -2.64
N PHE A 198 1.01 -13.40 -1.49
CA PHE A 198 0.07 -14.09 -0.60
C PHE A 198 -1.23 -14.46 -1.31
N LEU A 199 -1.86 -13.53 -2.04
CA LEU A 199 -3.08 -13.82 -2.79
C LEU A 199 -2.83 -14.87 -3.89
N MET A 200 -1.68 -14.85 -4.56
CA MET A 200 -1.34 -15.88 -5.56
C MET A 200 -1.26 -17.28 -4.96
N GLU A 201 -0.85 -17.41 -3.71
CA GLU A 201 -0.71 -18.69 -3.02
C GLU A 201 -2.01 -19.15 -2.34
N HIS A 202 -2.78 -18.22 -1.77
CA HIS A 202 -3.90 -18.53 -0.88
C HIS A 202 -5.28 -18.18 -1.43
N ALA A 203 -5.37 -17.28 -2.40
CA ALA A 203 -6.64 -16.86 -2.98
C ALA A 203 -7.05 -17.72 -4.18
N LYS A 204 -8.35 -17.74 -4.45
CA LYS A 204 -8.86 -18.32 -5.69
C LYS A 204 -8.63 -17.34 -6.82
N VAL A 205 -7.78 -17.69 -7.79
CA VAL A 205 -7.65 -16.94 -9.04
C VAL A 205 -8.94 -17.06 -9.85
N ILE A 206 -9.56 -15.92 -10.18
CA ILE A 206 -10.71 -15.85 -11.10
C ILE A 206 -10.22 -15.57 -12.52
N LEU A 207 -9.33 -14.58 -12.66
CA LEU A 207 -8.68 -14.20 -13.92
C LEU A 207 -7.20 -13.98 -13.65
N ASP A 208 -6.35 -14.66 -14.41
CA ASP A 208 -4.90 -14.70 -14.23
C ASP A 208 -4.14 -13.69 -15.11
N ASP A 209 -4.79 -13.14 -16.13
CA ASP A 209 -4.30 -12.06 -16.98
C ASP A 209 -5.49 -11.28 -17.59
N LYS A 210 -5.25 -10.04 -18.00
CA LYS A 210 -6.22 -9.15 -18.67
C LYS A 210 -7.59 -9.12 -17.97
N ALA A 211 -7.56 -9.08 -16.65
CA ALA A 211 -8.77 -9.12 -15.84
C ALA A 211 -9.68 -7.94 -16.17
N ILE A 212 -9.13 -6.73 -16.30
CA ILE A 212 -9.89 -5.52 -16.62
C ILE A 212 -10.54 -5.66 -18.00
N GLU A 213 -9.78 -6.04 -19.03
CA GLU A 213 -10.29 -6.20 -20.39
C GLU A 213 -11.38 -7.26 -20.47
N SER A 214 -11.24 -8.35 -19.71
CA SER A 214 -12.19 -9.45 -19.69
C SER A 214 -13.49 -9.06 -18.99
N LEU A 215 -13.40 -8.42 -17.82
CA LEU A 215 -14.59 -7.94 -17.09
C LEU A 215 -15.30 -6.81 -17.84
N ALA A 216 -14.56 -5.93 -18.52
CA ALA A 216 -15.14 -4.83 -19.27
C ALA A 216 -16.01 -5.28 -20.47
N GLN A 217 -15.94 -6.56 -20.86
CA GLN A 217 -16.75 -7.15 -21.93
C GLN A 217 -18.05 -7.80 -21.45
N LEU A 218 -18.19 -8.06 -20.15
CA LEU A 218 -19.41 -8.60 -19.53
C LEU A 218 -20.50 -7.53 -19.46
#